data_AF-A0A966WXJ4-F1
#
_entry.id   AF-A0A966WXJ4-F1
#
_cell.length_a   1.000
_cell.length_b   1.000
_cell.length_c   1.000
_cell.angle_alpha   90.00
_cell.angle_beta   90.00
_cell.angle_gamma   90.00
#
_symmetry.space_group_name_H-M   'P 1'
#
loop_
_entity.id
_entity.type
_entity.pdbx_description
1 polymer ?
#
loop_
_entity_poly.entity_id
_entity_poly.type
_entity_poly.pdbx_seq_one_letter_code
_entity_poly.pdbx_strand_id
1 'polypeptide(L)'
;MTNPAGSPRLVVPFEAVGLEAIAEVGGKNASLGEMISALGEAGVSVPGGFATTAAAYRQFIAANGLQEQLHAILDQLDGGDIAALQAAGVAARSLLLNASLPPDLEGAIVAAYRQLGSPAVAVRSSATAEDLPDASFAGQQETYL
;
A
#
# COMPACT_ATOMS: atom_id res chain seq x y z
N MET A 1 -8.95 2.15 -19.27
CA MET A 1 -9.52 0.80 -19.45
C MET A 1 -10.34 0.46 -18.21
N THR A 2 -11.66 0.40 -18.34
CA THR A 2 -12.60 0.10 -17.24
C THR A 2 -12.72 -1.40 -17.04
N ASN A 3 -12.67 -1.86 -15.79
CA ASN A 3 -12.94 -3.25 -15.42
C ASN A 3 -14.46 -3.54 -15.59
N PRO A 4 -14.89 -4.51 -16.41
CA PRO A 4 -16.31 -4.72 -16.74
C PRO A 4 -17.14 -5.44 -15.67
N ALA A 5 -16.65 -5.54 -14.44
CA ALA A 5 -17.42 -5.99 -13.27
C ALA A 5 -17.02 -5.09 -12.09
N GLY A 6 -17.99 -4.65 -11.27
CA GLY A 6 -17.82 -3.66 -10.21
C GLY A 6 -16.95 -4.07 -9.02
N SER A 7 -15.97 -4.95 -9.22
CA SER A 7 -14.96 -5.33 -8.23
C SER A 7 -13.80 -4.31 -8.25
N PRO A 8 -13.35 -3.85 -7.07
CA PRO A 8 -12.28 -2.87 -6.96
C PRO A 8 -10.95 -3.44 -7.51
N ARG A 9 -10.14 -2.58 -8.13
CA ARG A 9 -8.81 -2.96 -8.63
C ARG A 9 -7.88 -3.27 -7.44
N LEU A 10 -7.13 -4.36 -7.51
CA LEU A 10 -6.19 -4.76 -6.46
C LEU A 10 -4.78 -4.20 -6.70
N VAL A 11 -4.39 -4.11 -7.97
CA VAL A 11 -3.11 -3.58 -8.42
C VAL A 11 -3.39 -2.62 -9.58
N VAL A 12 -2.68 -1.49 -9.60
CA VAL A 12 -2.80 -0.47 -10.64
C VAL A 12 -1.42 -0.02 -11.12
N PRO A 13 -1.20 0.12 -12.44
CA PRO A 13 0.05 0.68 -12.96
C PRO A 13 0.15 2.18 -12.62
N PHE A 14 1.37 2.69 -12.43
CA PHE A 14 1.56 4.09 -12.04
C PHE A 14 1.06 5.08 -13.11
N GLU A 15 1.09 4.69 -14.38
CA GLU A 15 0.57 5.46 -15.51
C GLU A 15 -0.96 5.66 -15.46
N ALA A 16 -1.67 4.93 -14.59
CA ALA A 16 -3.12 4.96 -14.47
C ALA A 16 -3.62 5.62 -13.17
N VAL A 17 -2.76 6.37 -12.47
CA VAL A 17 -3.10 7.08 -11.23
C VAL A 17 -2.55 8.51 -11.25
N GLY A 18 -3.33 9.47 -10.75
CA GLY A 18 -2.91 10.84 -10.44
C GLY A 18 -3.30 11.24 -9.01
N LEU A 19 -3.27 12.53 -8.68
CA LEU A 19 -3.62 13.04 -7.34
C LEU A 19 -5.06 12.68 -6.91
N GLU A 20 -5.97 12.47 -7.86
CA GLU A 20 -7.32 12.01 -7.58
C GLU A 20 -7.37 10.59 -6.99
N ALA A 21 -6.30 9.80 -7.15
CA ALA A 21 -6.20 8.43 -6.68
C ALA A 21 -5.54 8.30 -5.29
N ILE A 22 -5.30 9.39 -4.54
CA ILE A 22 -4.68 9.33 -3.20
C ILE A 22 -5.41 8.37 -2.26
N ALA A 23 -6.75 8.35 -2.28
CA ALA A 23 -7.54 7.43 -1.46
C ALA A 23 -7.41 5.95 -1.88
N GLU A 24 -7.01 5.69 -3.13
CA GLU A 24 -6.82 4.35 -3.69
C GLU A 24 -5.39 3.85 -3.47
N VAL A 25 -4.36 4.68 -3.66
CA VAL A 25 -2.95 4.25 -3.69
C VAL A 25 -2.00 5.01 -2.75
N GLY A 26 -2.49 6.02 -2.04
CA GLY A 26 -1.69 6.89 -1.17
C GLY A 26 -0.94 8.01 -1.91
N GLY A 27 -0.48 8.99 -1.13
CA GLY A 27 0.09 10.25 -1.64
C GLY A 27 1.35 10.07 -2.49
N LYS A 28 2.24 9.16 -2.10
CA LYS A 28 3.50 8.90 -2.81
C LYS A 28 3.26 8.27 -4.18
N ASN A 29 2.40 7.26 -4.25
CA ASN A 29 2.08 6.60 -5.53
C ASN A 29 1.30 7.52 -6.46
N ALA A 30 0.35 8.30 -5.94
CA ALA A 30 -0.38 9.30 -6.71
C ALA A 30 0.56 10.37 -7.28
N SER A 31 1.47 10.90 -6.46
CA SER A 31 2.49 11.87 -6.90
C SER A 31 3.46 11.27 -7.94
N LEU A 32 3.81 9.98 -7.81
CA LEU A 32 4.66 9.30 -8.78
C LEU A 32 3.96 9.17 -10.15
N GLY A 33 2.66 8.84 -10.15
CA GLY A 33 1.84 8.80 -11.36
C GLY A 33 1.72 10.16 -12.05
N GLU A 34 1.50 11.24 -11.28
CA GLU A 34 1.56 12.61 -11.79
C GLU A 34 2.90 12.93 -12.45
N MET A 35 4.02 12.58 -11.81
CA MET A 35 5.34 12.84 -12.38
C MET A 35 5.55 12.08 -13.70
N ILE A 36 5.08 10.84 -13.80
CA ILE A 36 5.14 10.06 -15.03
C ILE A 36 4.31 10.73 -16.14
N SER A 37 3.09 11.16 -15.82
CA SER A 37 2.20 11.79 -16.80
C SER A 37 2.69 13.18 -17.22
N ALA A 38 3.13 14.02 -16.28
CA ALA A 38 3.43 15.44 -16.53
C ALA A 38 4.87 15.68 -17.00
N LEU A 39 5.83 14.86 -16.54
CA LEU A 39 7.26 15.10 -16.82
C LEU A 39 7.81 14.23 -17.96
N GLY A 40 7.05 13.24 -18.43
CA GLY A 40 7.42 12.44 -19.60
C GLY A 40 7.63 13.30 -20.86
N GLU A 41 6.76 14.29 -21.08
CA GLU A 41 6.89 15.24 -22.20
C GLU A 41 8.08 16.19 -22.04
N ALA A 42 8.53 16.42 -20.79
CA ALA A 42 9.69 17.25 -20.48
C ALA A 42 11.03 16.49 -20.54
N GLY A 43 11.02 15.21 -20.97
CA GLY A 43 12.20 14.37 -21.10
C GLY A 43 12.76 13.83 -19.79
N VAL A 44 12.02 13.96 -18.68
CA VAL A 44 12.41 13.38 -17.39
C VAL A 44 11.95 11.93 -17.35
N SER A 45 12.89 11.00 -17.19
CA SER A 45 12.59 9.57 -17.07
C SER A 45 12.29 9.21 -15.62
N VAL A 46 11.03 8.89 -15.35
CA VAL A 46 10.58 8.33 -14.06
C VAL A 46 10.38 6.82 -14.24
N PRO A 47 10.94 5.97 -13.37
CA PRO A 47 10.74 4.52 -13.47
C PRO A 47 9.27 4.14 -13.37
N GLY A 48 8.81 3.28 -14.27
CA GLY A 48 7.47 2.68 -14.22
C GLY A 48 7.35 1.66 -13.08
N GLY A 49 6.14 1.11 -12.91
CA GLY A 49 5.84 0.17 -11.84
C GLY A 49 4.35 0.09 -11.56
N PHE A 50 4.00 -0.41 -10.38
CA PHE A 50 2.61 -0.54 -9.96
C PHE A 50 2.44 -0.34 -8.45
N ALA A 51 1.22 0.02 -8.05
CA ALA A 51 0.79 0.12 -6.68
C ALA A 51 -0.23 -0.99 -6.37
N THR A 52 -0.16 -1.57 -5.16
CA THR A 52 -1.32 -2.22 -4.56
C THR A 52 -2.28 -1.15 -4.05
N THR A 53 -3.58 -1.44 -4.07
CA THR A 53 -4.59 -0.47 -3.65
C THR A 53 -4.99 -0.65 -2.18
N ALA A 54 -5.60 0.37 -1.59
CA ALA A 54 -6.23 0.27 -0.28
C ALA A 54 -7.33 -0.82 -0.25
N ALA A 55 -7.95 -1.13 -1.40
CA ALA A 55 -8.89 -2.24 -1.50
C ALA A 55 -8.19 -3.60 -1.39
N ALA A 56 -7.00 -3.77 -1.99
CA ALA A 56 -6.18 -4.97 -1.80
C ALA A 56 -5.78 -5.17 -0.34
N TYR A 57 -5.39 -4.10 0.37
CA TYR A 57 -5.11 -4.18 1.80
C TYR A 57 -6.35 -4.61 2.61
N ARG A 58 -7.52 -4.00 2.35
CA ARG A 58 -8.77 -4.39 3.01
C ARG A 58 -9.15 -5.85 2.73
N GLN A 59 -8.96 -6.33 1.50
CA GLN A 59 -9.20 -7.72 1.15
C GLN A 59 -8.25 -8.67 1.91
N PHE A 60 -6.96 -8.32 2.01
CA PHE A 60 -5.99 -9.09 2.79
C PHE A 60 -6.38 -9.19 4.27
N ILE A 61 -6.77 -8.07 4.89
CA ILE A 61 -7.24 -8.04 6.27
C ILE A 61 -8.49 -8.91 6.46
N ALA A 62 -9.48 -8.77 5.57
CA ALA A 62 -10.74 -9.50 5.67
C ALA A 62 -10.58 -11.01 5.46
N ALA A 63 -9.82 -11.42 4.44
CA ALA A 63 -9.60 -12.83 4.10
C ALA A 63 -8.89 -13.62 5.22
N ASN A 64 -8.12 -12.93 6.04
CA ASN A 64 -7.38 -13.53 7.15
C ASN A 64 -8.06 -13.29 8.52
N GLY A 65 -9.24 -12.66 8.56
CA GLY A 65 -9.95 -12.37 9.82
C GLY A 65 -9.12 -11.52 10.79
N LEU A 66 -8.27 -10.63 10.27
CA LEU A 66 -7.29 -9.89 11.06
C LEU A 66 -7.89 -8.68 11.77
N GLN A 67 -9.02 -8.18 11.29
CA GLN A 67 -9.62 -6.95 11.81
C GLN A 67 -9.94 -7.06 13.31
N GLU A 68 -10.65 -8.10 13.73
CA GLU A 68 -11.02 -8.30 15.14
C GLU A 68 -9.80 -8.53 16.03
N GLN A 69 -8.80 -9.28 15.53
CA GLN A 69 -7.58 -9.56 16.28
C GLN A 69 -6.72 -8.31 16.44
N LEU A 70 -6.62 -7.48 15.40
CA LEU A 70 -5.94 -6.19 15.48
C LEU A 70 -6.65 -5.24 16.45
N HIS A 71 -7.99 -5.18 16.44
CA HIS A 71 -8.75 -4.41 17.41
C HIS A 71 -8.51 -4.87 18.85
N ALA A 72 -8.51 -6.19 19.09
CA ALA A 72 -8.23 -6.74 20.42
C ALA A 72 -6.83 -6.35 20.94
N ILE A 73 -5.84 -6.19 20.04
CA ILE A 73 -4.48 -5.76 20.39
C ILE A 73 -4.42 -4.25 20.61
N LEU A 74 -5.08 -3.46 19.75
CA LEU A 74 -4.85 -2.02 19.64
C LEU A 74 -5.82 -1.18 20.48
N ASP A 75 -7.06 -1.62 20.66
CA ASP A 75 -8.11 -0.80 21.32
C ASP A 75 -7.90 -0.63 22.83
N GLN A 76 -7.02 -1.46 23.44
CA GLN A 76 -6.71 -1.42 24.87
C GLN A 76 -5.44 -0.61 25.19
N LEU A 77 -4.84 0.06 24.21
CA LEU A 77 -3.57 0.75 24.39
C LEU A 77 -3.76 2.13 25.04
N ASP A 78 -3.02 2.34 26.13
CA ASP A 78 -2.76 3.67 26.67
C ASP A 78 -1.50 4.24 26.01
N GLY A 79 -1.63 5.43 25.41
CA GLY A 79 -0.51 6.14 24.77
C GLY A 79 0.62 6.53 25.72
N GLY A 80 0.39 6.52 27.04
CA GLY A 80 1.41 6.77 28.06
C GLY A 80 2.28 5.56 28.40
N ASP A 81 1.85 4.34 28.06
CA ASP A 81 2.58 3.11 28.38
C ASP A 81 3.42 2.64 27.18
N ILE A 82 4.68 3.09 27.16
CA ILE A 82 5.64 2.75 26.09
C ILE A 82 5.85 1.23 25.99
N ALA A 83 5.85 0.50 27.11
CA ALA A 83 6.10 -0.93 27.09
C ALA A 83 4.90 -1.68 26.48
N ALA A 84 3.67 -1.28 26.84
CA ALA A 84 2.46 -1.82 26.22
C ALA A 84 2.40 -1.52 24.71
N LEU A 85 2.73 -0.28 24.30
CA LEU A 85 2.79 0.11 22.89
C LEU A 85 3.78 -0.75 22.09
N GLN A 86 4.97 -1.01 22.63
CA GLN A 86 5.98 -1.86 21.98
C GLN A 86 5.49 -3.31 21.84
N ALA A 87 4.93 -3.88 22.92
CA ALA A 87 4.41 -5.23 22.91
C ALA A 87 3.27 -5.41 21.89
N ALA A 88 2.34 -4.45 21.84
CA ALA A 88 1.25 -4.45 20.88
C ALA A 88 1.74 -4.29 19.43
N GLY A 89 2.74 -3.43 19.19
CA GLY A 89 3.36 -3.28 17.88
C GLY A 89 4.01 -4.59 17.37
N VAL A 90 4.71 -5.30 18.25
CA VAL A 90 5.27 -6.63 17.93
C VAL A 90 4.15 -7.61 17.60
N ALA A 91 3.11 -7.70 18.44
CA ALA A 91 1.99 -8.62 18.24
C ALA A 91 1.25 -8.36 16.93
N ALA A 92 0.90 -7.10 16.64
CA ALA A 92 0.21 -6.70 15.41
C ALA A 92 1.07 -7.00 14.16
N ARG A 93 2.37 -6.69 14.21
CA ARG A 93 3.29 -7.01 13.11
C ARG A 93 3.42 -8.52 12.88
N SER A 94 3.57 -9.31 13.94
CA SER A 94 3.61 -10.77 13.83
C SER A 94 2.33 -11.33 13.23
N LEU A 95 1.17 -10.77 13.57
CA LEU A 95 -0.11 -11.18 13.00
C LEU A 95 -0.20 -10.90 11.49
N LEU A 96 0.26 -9.72 11.05
CA LEU A 96 0.31 -9.37 9.62
C LEU A 96 1.32 -10.24 8.85
N LEU A 97 2.50 -10.52 9.41
CA LEU A 97 3.55 -11.30 8.75
C LEU A 97 3.23 -12.79 8.62
N ASN A 98 2.38 -13.33 9.50
CA ASN A 98 1.96 -14.74 9.45
C ASN A 98 0.70 -14.98 8.62
N ALA A 99 0.04 -13.92 8.15
CA ALA A 99 -1.15 -14.01 7.32
C ALA A 99 -0.80 -14.35 5.86
N SER A 100 -1.73 -15.03 5.18
CA SER A 100 -1.54 -15.44 3.79
C SER A 100 -2.11 -14.41 2.82
N LEU A 101 -1.43 -14.17 1.69
CA LEU A 101 -2.00 -13.35 0.62
C LEU A 101 -3.19 -14.11 -0.03
N PRO A 102 -4.34 -13.45 -0.23
CA PRO A 102 -5.42 -14.04 -1.01
C PRO A 102 -4.94 -14.39 -2.44
N PRO A 103 -5.36 -15.54 -3.01
CA PRO A 103 -4.88 -15.97 -4.33
C PRO A 103 -5.07 -14.94 -5.44
N ASP A 104 -6.18 -14.20 -5.43
CA ASP A 104 -6.45 -13.15 -6.42
C ASP A 104 -5.47 -11.96 -6.30
N LEU A 105 -5.10 -11.60 -5.07
CA LEU A 105 -4.14 -10.53 -4.81
C LEU A 105 -2.72 -10.96 -5.20
N GLU A 106 -2.32 -12.16 -4.80
CA GLU A 106 -1.03 -12.74 -5.20
C GLU A 106 -0.93 -12.83 -6.73
N GLY A 107 -1.96 -13.36 -7.39
CA GLY A 107 -2.02 -13.45 -8.84
C GLY A 107 -1.90 -12.09 -9.53
N ALA A 108 -2.59 -11.07 -9.01
CA ALA A 108 -2.50 -9.71 -9.55
C ALA A 108 -1.09 -9.10 -9.41
N ILE A 109 -0.44 -9.27 -8.25
CA ILE A 109 0.93 -8.79 -8.00
C ILE A 109 1.92 -9.51 -8.93
N VAL A 110 1.85 -10.84 -9.02
CA VAL A 110 2.73 -11.65 -9.88
C VAL A 110 2.55 -11.26 -11.35
N ALA A 111 1.30 -11.06 -11.79
CA ALA A 111 1.02 -10.63 -13.16
C ALA A 111 1.63 -9.25 -13.46
N ALA A 112 1.44 -8.27 -12.58
CA ALA A 112 2.01 -6.94 -12.73
C ALA A 112 3.55 -6.96 -12.72
N TYR A 113 4.16 -7.72 -11.81
CA TYR A 113 5.61 -7.87 -11.75
C TYR A 113 6.20 -8.52 -13.02
N ARG A 114 5.54 -9.54 -13.57
CA ARG A 114 5.95 -10.17 -14.82
C ARG A 114 5.85 -9.20 -16.01
N GLN A 115 4.87 -8.29 -16.02
CA GLN A 115 4.75 -7.27 -17.06
C GLN A 115 5.93 -6.28 -17.05
N LEU A 116 6.57 -6.06 -15.89
CA LEU A 116 7.80 -5.27 -15.80
C LEU A 116 9.03 -5.99 -16.37
N GLY A 117 8.92 -7.28 -16.72
CA GLY A 117 10.05 -8.10 -17.18
C GLY A 117 10.87 -8.73 -16.05
N SER A 118 10.30 -8.86 -14.86
CA SER A 118 10.97 -9.39 -13.66
C SER A 118 12.31 -8.72 -13.27
N PRO A 119 12.40 -7.38 -13.28
CA PRO A 119 13.63 -6.68 -12.89
C PRO A 119 13.81 -6.70 -11.36
N ALA A 120 14.96 -6.25 -10.87
CA ALA A 120 15.07 -5.82 -9.49
C ALA A 120 14.15 -4.60 -9.28
N VAL A 121 13.40 -4.58 -8.17
CA VAL A 121 12.40 -3.54 -7.87
C VAL A 121 12.54 -3.06 -6.44
N ALA A 122 12.24 -1.79 -6.20
CA ALA A 122 12.09 -1.25 -4.86
C ALA A 122 10.64 -1.41 -4.40
N VAL A 123 10.43 -1.89 -3.17
CA VAL A 123 9.10 -1.98 -2.55
C VAL A 123 9.01 -0.88 -1.50
N ARG A 124 8.07 0.05 -1.71
CA ARG A 124 7.88 1.24 -0.87
C ARG A 124 6.44 1.37 -0.45
N SER A 125 6.25 1.78 0.80
CA SER A 125 4.95 2.12 1.37
C SER A 125 4.45 3.48 0.88
N SER A 126 3.13 3.56 0.69
CA SER A 126 2.40 4.77 0.33
C SER A 126 1.05 4.71 1.04
N ALA A 127 0.91 5.42 2.16
CA ALA A 127 -0.33 5.44 2.93
C ALA A 127 -1.28 6.54 2.43
N THR A 128 -2.58 6.32 2.64
CA THR A 128 -3.66 7.21 2.18
C THR A 128 -3.80 8.49 3.00
N ALA A 129 -3.20 8.54 4.19
CA ALA A 129 -3.32 9.64 5.14
C ALA A 129 -2.00 10.39 5.39
N GLU A 130 -0.98 10.21 4.54
CA GLU A 130 0.31 10.91 4.65
C GLU A 130 0.21 12.42 4.42
N ASP A 131 -0.89 12.90 3.81
CA ASP A 131 -1.09 14.30 3.45
C ASP A 131 -2.14 15.02 4.33
N LEU A 132 -2.31 14.59 5.59
CA LEU A 132 -3.05 15.41 6.57
C LEU A 132 -2.15 16.59 7.02
N PRO A 133 -2.64 17.85 7.03
CA PRO A 133 -1.85 19.04 7.39
C PRO A 133 -1.11 18.93 8.73
N ASP A 134 -1.64 18.11 9.66
CA ASP A 134 -1.18 17.96 11.03
C ASP A 134 -0.46 16.61 11.31
N ALA A 135 -0.25 15.73 10.31
CA ALA A 135 0.36 14.42 10.54
C ALA A 135 1.50 14.12 9.54
N SER A 136 2.75 14.23 10.01
CA SER A 136 3.94 13.78 9.27
C SER A 136 4.38 12.41 9.76
N PHE A 137 4.43 11.43 8.85
CA PHE A 137 4.90 10.07 9.12
C PHE A 137 6.30 9.80 8.53
N ALA A 138 7.09 10.86 8.30
CA ALA A 138 8.43 10.77 7.73
C ALA A 138 9.32 9.81 8.56
N GLY A 139 9.85 8.76 7.93
CA GLY A 139 10.73 7.78 8.56
C GLY A 139 10.05 6.63 9.31
N GLN A 140 8.72 6.55 9.35
CA GLN A 140 8.01 5.43 10.01
C GLN A 140 7.79 4.19 9.14
N GLN A 141 8.18 4.24 7.87
CA GLN A 141 7.80 3.21 6.91
C GLN A 141 9.00 2.50 6.30
N GLU A 142 8.91 1.17 6.22
CA GLU A 142 9.97 0.32 5.72
C GLU A 142 10.08 0.43 4.20
N THR A 143 11.31 0.52 3.70
CA THR A 143 11.65 0.41 2.28
C THR A 143 12.55 -0.81 2.11
N TYR A 144 12.20 -1.66 1.16
CA TYR A 144 13.04 -2.78 0.73
C TYR A 144 13.63 -2.45 -0.63
N LEU A 145 14.95 -2.61 -0.76
CA LEU A 145 15.75 -2.34 -1.97
C LEU A 145 16.24 -3.64 -2.61
#